data_AF-A0A3E0NC23-F1
#
_entry.id   AF-A0A3E0NC23-F1
#
_cell.length_a   1.000
_cell.length_b   1.000
_cell.length_c   1.000
_cell.angle_alpha   90.00
_cell.angle_beta   90.00
_cell.angle_gamma   90.00
#
_symmetry.space_group_name_H-M   'P 1'
#
loop_
_entity.id
_entity.type
_entity.pdbx_description
1 polymer ?
#
loop_
_entity_poly.entity_id
_entity_poly.type
_entity_poly.pdbx_seq_one_letter_code
_entity_poly.pdbx_strand_id
1 'polypeptide(L)'
;MRTTLTVIFSLFFLIMLAFTVRASLDRSILDVGWAIVGDAWFQATLVDAYLGFFTFYVWVAYKEPTWVGRIVWFVLIMALGNMAMATYVLIQLARLGSDGGVEQLLLRRAAK
;
A
#
# COMPACT_ATOMS: atom_id res chain seq x y z
N MET A 1 19.70 3.69 7.58
CA MET A 1 18.50 4.10 6.81
C MET A 1 17.58 2.94 6.45
N ARG A 2 18.07 1.81 5.91
CA ARG A 2 17.26 0.61 5.65
C ARG A 2 16.43 0.16 6.86
N THR A 3 17.06 -0.06 8.01
CA THR A 3 16.39 -0.49 9.25
C THR A 3 15.32 0.51 9.70
N THR A 4 15.60 1.80 9.61
CA THR A 4 14.64 2.86 9.95
C THR A 4 13.39 2.78 9.08
N LEU A 5 13.55 2.65 7.75
CA LEU A 5 12.43 2.49 6.82
C LEU A 5 11.66 1.19 7.08
N THR A 6 12.36 0.08 7.33
CA THR A 6 11.71 -1.17 7.69
C THR A 6 10.84 -1.03 8.94
N VAL A 7 11.34 -0.38 9.99
CA VAL A 7 10.54 -0.12 11.21
C VAL A 7 9.32 0.73 10.89
N ILE A 8 9.48 1.84 10.14
CA ILE A 8 8.38 2.74 9.80
C ILE A 8 7.28 2.00 9.00
N PHE A 9 7.64 1.29 7.92
CA PHE A 9 6.65 0.61 7.10
C PHE A 9 6.04 -0.61 7.80
N SER A 10 6.78 -1.28 8.69
CA SER A 10 6.19 -2.30 9.58
C SER A 10 5.18 -1.70 10.54
N LEU A 11 5.45 -0.52 11.12
CA LEU A 11 4.49 0.18 11.96
C LEU A 11 3.24 0.59 11.17
N PHE A 12 3.39 1.12 9.95
CA PHE A 12 2.25 1.45 9.08
C PHE A 12 1.38 0.22 8.81
N PHE A 13 2.00 -0.91 8.49
CA PHE A 13 1.30 -2.18 8.28
C PHE A 13 0.54 -2.62 9.54
N LEU A 14 1.20 -2.64 10.69
CA LEU A 14 0.62 -3.09 11.96
C LEU A 14 -0.53 -2.18 12.43
N ILE A 15 -0.37 -0.85 12.29
CA ILE A 15 -1.41 0.11 12.63
C ILE A 15 -2.63 -0.12 11.75
N MET A 16 -2.46 -0.18 10.42
CA MET A 16 -3.58 -0.42 9.51
C MET A 16 -4.26 -1.76 9.81
N LEU A 17 -3.49 -2.83 10.02
CA LEU A 17 -4.02 -4.14 10.35
C LEU A 17 -4.86 -4.09 11.64
N ALA A 18 -4.34 -3.46 12.70
CA ALA A 18 -5.06 -3.34 13.97
C ALA A 18 -6.38 -2.56 13.82
N PHE A 19 -6.37 -1.44 13.10
CA PHE A 19 -7.60 -0.65 12.85
C PHE A 19 -8.61 -1.40 11.98
N THR A 20 -8.16 -2.10 10.94
CA THR A 20 -9.04 -2.91 10.09
C THR A 20 -9.64 -4.08 10.87
N VAL A 21 -8.84 -4.83 11.63
CA VAL A 21 -9.34 -5.92 12.47
C VAL A 21 -10.36 -5.40 13.48
N ARG A 22 -10.03 -4.31 14.20
CA ARG A 22 -10.96 -3.69 15.15
C ARG A 22 -12.26 -3.27 14.48
N ALA A 23 -12.19 -2.66 13.30
CA ALA A 23 -13.38 -2.24 12.56
C ALA A 23 -14.22 -3.44 12.07
N SER A 24 -13.58 -4.49 11.57
CA SER A 24 -14.25 -5.71 11.10
C SER A 24 -14.90 -6.52 12.22
N LEU A 25 -14.36 -6.45 13.44
CA LEU A 25 -14.98 -7.07 14.62
C LEU A 25 -16.19 -6.28 15.14
N ASP A 26 -16.22 -4.97 14.92
CA ASP A 26 -17.33 -4.09 15.32
C ASP A 26 -18.50 -4.20 14.34
N ARG A 27 -18.22 -4.08 13.03
CA ARG A 27 -19.24 -4.22 11.98
C ARG A 27 -18.65 -4.70 10.67
N SER A 28 -19.46 -5.39 9.86
CA SER A 28 -19.09 -5.71 8.49
C SER A 28 -19.00 -4.44 7.65
N ILE A 29 -18.05 -4.42 6.71
CA ILE A 29 -17.94 -3.33 5.73
C ILE A 29 -19.13 -3.32 4.74
N LEU A 30 -19.83 -4.44 4.60
CA LEU A 30 -21.03 -4.54 3.76
C LEU A 30 -22.26 -3.90 4.41
N ASP A 31 -22.22 -3.67 5.72
CA ASP A 31 -23.32 -3.07 6.49
C ASP A 31 -23.18 -1.54 6.61
N VAL A 32 -22.34 -0.92 5.78
CA VAL A 32 -22.18 0.54 5.76
C VAL A 32 -23.48 1.17 5.21
N GLY A 33 -24.22 1.84 6.10
CA GLY A 33 -25.47 2.49 5.74
C GLY A 33 -25.29 3.69 4.79
N TRP A 34 -26.33 3.96 3.99
CA TRP A 34 -26.38 5.04 2.99
C TRP A 34 -26.05 6.43 3.53
N ALA A 35 -26.34 6.70 4.81
CA ALA A 35 -26.03 7.97 5.45
C ALA A 35 -24.52 8.27 5.48
N ILE A 36 -23.66 7.24 5.57
CA ILE A 36 -22.21 7.40 5.57
C ILE A 36 -21.71 7.59 4.14
N VAL A 37 -22.23 6.80 3.19
CA VAL A 37 -21.83 6.88 1.78
C VAL A 37 -22.23 8.21 1.15
N GLY A 38 -23.35 8.79 1.59
CA GLY A 38 -23.83 10.10 1.14
C GLY A 38 -23.11 11.30 1.79
N ASP A 39 -22.30 11.08 2.82
CA ASP A 39 -21.58 12.16 3.48
C ASP A 39 -20.42 12.68 2.59
N ALA A 40 -20.39 13.99 2.39
CA ALA A 40 -19.44 14.63 1.47
C ALA A 40 -17.99 14.50 1.93
N TRP A 41 -17.72 14.53 3.24
CA TRP A 41 -16.37 14.35 3.78
C TRP A 41 -15.91 12.91 3.67
N PHE A 42 -16.81 11.95 3.89
CA PHE A 42 -16.52 10.53 3.65
C PHE A 42 -16.15 10.26 2.19
N GLN A 43 -16.91 10.83 1.24
CA GLN A 43 -16.58 10.72 -0.19
C GLN A 43 -15.25 11.40 -0.53
N ALA A 44 -15.00 12.61 -0.01
CA ALA A 44 -13.77 13.34 -0.27
C ALA A 44 -12.53 12.58 0.22
N THR A 45 -12.59 12.01 1.42
CA THR A 45 -11.48 11.23 2.00
C THR A 45 -11.29 9.88 1.28
N LEU A 46 -12.35 9.23 0.82
CA LEU A 46 -12.26 8.05 -0.03
C LEU A 46 -11.58 8.38 -1.37
N VAL A 47 -12.04 9.45 -2.05
CA VAL A 47 -11.45 9.86 -3.33
C VAL A 47 -9.97 10.21 -3.15
N ASP A 48 -9.62 10.97 -2.11
CA ASP A 48 -8.23 11.32 -1.78
C ASP A 48 -7.36 10.06 -1.58
N ALA A 49 -7.85 9.10 -0.78
CA ALA A 49 -7.14 7.85 -0.55
C ALA A 49 -6.94 7.05 -1.84
N TYR A 50 -7.98 6.86 -2.66
CA TYR A 50 -7.89 6.08 -3.90
C TYR A 50 -7.03 6.74 -4.97
N LEU A 51 -7.02 8.07 -5.06
CA LEU A 51 -6.09 8.78 -5.92
C LEU A 51 -4.64 8.56 -5.44
N GLY A 52 -4.38 8.64 -4.14
CA GLY A 52 -3.07 8.31 -3.57
C GLY A 52 -2.64 6.86 -3.85
N PHE A 53 -3.56 5.90 -3.72
CA PHE A 53 -3.32 4.48 -4.02
C PHE A 53 -2.95 4.29 -5.49
N PHE A 54 -3.68 4.95 -6.39
CA PHE A 54 -3.42 4.88 -7.82
C PHE A 54 -2.06 5.49 -8.18
N THR A 55 -1.74 6.67 -7.63
CA THR A 55 -0.42 7.30 -7.81
C THR A 55 0.71 6.38 -7.35
N PHE A 56 0.59 5.77 -6.17
CA PHE A 56 1.58 4.81 -5.69
C PHE A 56 1.66 3.56 -6.59
N TYR A 57 0.51 3.07 -7.05
CA TYR A 57 0.47 1.93 -7.97
C TYR A 57 1.19 2.23 -9.29
N VAL A 58 1.10 3.43 -9.86
CA VAL A 58 1.86 3.79 -11.07
C VAL A 58 3.35 3.59 -10.88
N TRP A 59 3.88 3.96 -9.70
CA TRP A 59 5.27 3.70 -9.34
C TRP A 59 5.56 2.20 -9.21
N VAL A 60 4.68 1.42 -8.57
CA VAL A 60 4.81 -0.05 -8.50
C VAL A 60 4.80 -0.67 -9.91
N ALA A 61 3.90 -0.23 -10.79
CA ALA A 61 3.78 -0.73 -12.15
C ALA A 61 5.03 -0.44 -13.00
N TYR A 62 5.66 0.72 -12.77
CA TYR A 62 6.96 1.04 -13.34
C TYR A 62 8.06 0.08 -12.84
N LYS A 63 8.08 -0.26 -11.54
CA LYS A 63 9.09 -1.17 -10.97
C LYS A 63 8.88 -2.63 -11.38
N GLU A 64 7.64 -3.09 -11.48
CA GLU A 64 7.33 -4.48 -11.77
C GLU A 64 7.65 -4.86 -13.23
N PRO A 65 8.47 -5.92 -13.45
CA PRO A 65 8.89 -6.31 -14.78
C PRO A 65 7.81 -7.09 -15.55
N THR A 66 6.94 -7.82 -14.86
CA THR A 66 5.92 -8.67 -15.47
C THR A 66 4.53 -8.06 -15.39
N TRP A 67 3.72 -8.29 -16.42
CA TRP A 67 2.31 -7.87 -16.45
C TRP A 67 1.49 -8.50 -15.33
N VAL A 68 1.76 -9.76 -15.00
CA VAL A 68 1.09 -10.46 -13.89
C VAL A 68 1.38 -9.77 -12.56
N GLY A 69 2.65 -9.40 -12.28
CA GLY A 69 3.02 -8.67 -11.07
C GLY A 69 2.29 -7.33 -10.96
N ARG A 70 2.18 -6.60 -12.07
CA ARG A 70 1.42 -5.33 -12.13
C ARG A 70 -0.05 -5.53 -11.78
N ILE A 71 -0.71 -6.50 -12.39
CA ILE A 71 -2.14 -6.78 -12.14
C ILE A 71 -2.36 -7.22 -10.69
N VAL A 72 -1.51 -8.11 -10.17
CA VAL A 72 -1.61 -8.58 -8.77
C VAL A 72 -1.46 -7.40 -7.81
N TRP A 73 -0.46 -6.56 -7.99
CA TRP A 73 -0.25 -5.40 -7.12
C TRP A 73 -1.34 -4.34 -7.25
N PHE A 74 -1.89 -4.15 -8.46
CA PHE A 74 -3.04 -3.27 -8.65
C PHE A 74 -4.22 -3.71 -7.78
N VAL A 75 -4.60 -4.99 -7.89
CA VAL A 75 -5.73 -5.56 -7.12
C VAL A 75 -5.45 -5.46 -5.62
N LEU A 76 -4.25 -5.84 -5.17
CA LEU A 76 -3.88 -5.76 -3.77
C LEU A 76 -3.93 -4.33 -3.22
N ILE A 77 -3.42 -3.34 -3.96
CA ILE A 77 -3.42 -1.94 -3.52
C ILE A 77 -4.84 -1.37 -3.50
N MET A 78 -5.67 -1.67 -4.51
CA MET A 78 -7.05 -1.16 -4.54
C MET A 78 -7.96 -1.81 -3.49
N ALA A 79 -7.67 -3.05 -3.09
CA ALA A 79 -8.44 -3.78 -2.09
C ALA A 79 -7.95 -3.55 -0.65
N LEU A 80 -6.63 -3.50 -0.43
CA LEU A 80 -6.02 -3.44 0.91
C LEU A 80 -5.38 -2.08 1.24
N GLY A 81 -5.28 -1.19 0.26
CA GLY A 81 -4.74 0.16 0.42
C GLY A 81 -3.34 0.17 1.04
N ASN A 82 -3.21 0.90 2.15
CA ASN A 82 -1.95 1.10 2.87
C ASN A 82 -1.27 -0.18 3.35
N MET A 83 -2.00 -1.27 3.62
CA MET A 83 -1.36 -2.55 3.98
C MET A 83 -0.56 -3.12 2.82
N ALA A 84 -1.13 -3.13 1.60
CA ALA A 84 -0.45 -3.62 0.41
C ALA A 84 0.74 -2.73 0.06
N MET A 85 0.59 -1.40 0.15
CA MET A 85 1.67 -0.45 -0.12
C MET A 85 2.84 -0.63 0.87
N ALA A 86 2.56 -0.76 2.17
CA ALA A 86 3.59 -1.03 3.16
C ALA A 86 4.28 -2.38 2.93
N THR A 87 3.50 -3.42 2.61
CA THR A 87 4.04 -4.75 2.28
C THR A 87 4.95 -4.69 1.06
N TYR A 88 4.56 -3.96 0.01
CA TYR A 88 5.39 -3.78 -1.18
C TYR A 88 6.75 -3.19 -0.84
N VAL A 89 6.76 -2.10 -0.07
CA VAL A 89 8.00 -1.43 0.33
C VAL A 89 8.86 -2.35 1.20
N LEU A 90 8.27 -3.08 2.15
CA LEU A 90 8.98 -4.05 2.98
C LEU A 90 9.62 -5.17 2.15
N ILE A 91 8.92 -5.69 1.12
CA ILE A 91 9.47 -6.68 0.18
C ILE A 91 10.66 -6.08 -0.58
N GLN A 92 10.54 -4.86 -1.09
CA GLN A 92 11.65 -4.19 -1.80
C GLN A 92 12.84 -3.94 -0.87
N LEU A 93 12.61 -3.53 0.38
CA LEU A 93 13.64 -3.35 1.39
C LEU A 93 14.32 -4.66 1.79
N ALA A 94 13.59 -5.77 1.86
CA ALA A 94 14.15 -7.10 2.11
C ALA A 94 15.06 -7.56 0.97
N ARG A 95 14.70 -7.20 -0.28
CA ARG A 95 15.47 -7.52 -1.49
C ARG A 95 16.69 -6.64 -1.71
N LEU A 96 16.89 -5.55 -0.96
CA LEU A 96 18.10 -4.72 -1.02
C LEU A 96 19.31 -5.51 -0.50
N GLY A 97 20.37 -5.57 -1.31
CA GLY A 97 21.67 -6.11 -0.88
C GLY A 97 22.32 -5.23 0.19
N SER A 98 23.33 -5.75 0.89
CA SER A 98 24.05 -5.07 1.98
C SER A 98 24.66 -3.72 1.56
N ASP A 99 25.01 -3.56 0.28
CA ASP A 99 25.70 -2.36 -0.25
C ASP A 99 24.79 -1.43 -1.06
N GLY A 100 23.47 -1.68 -1.06
CA GLY A 100 22.52 -0.90 -1.86
C GLY A 100 22.07 0.39 -1.19
N GLY A 101 22.36 1.54 -1.79
CA GLY A 101 21.82 2.84 -1.39
C GLY A 101 20.28 2.90 -1.51
N VAL A 102 19.65 3.84 -0.79
CA VAL A 102 18.18 4.00 -0.76
C VAL A 102 17.59 4.34 -2.13
N GLU A 103 18.37 4.90 -3.04
CA GLU A 103 17.98 5.15 -4.43
C GLU A 103 17.53 3.87 -5.15
N GLN A 104 18.11 2.71 -4.80
CA GLN A 104 17.70 1.42 -5.36
C GLN A 104 16.28 1.02 -4.93
N LEU A 105 15.78 1.57 -3.82
CA LEU A 105 14.38 1.42 -3.42
C LEU A 105 13.46 2.15 -4.38
N LEU A 106 13.86 3.31 -4.90
CA LEU A 106 13.01 4.16 -5.75
C LEU A 106 13.07 3.74 -7.22
N LEU A 107 14.27 3.41 -7.71
CA LEU A 107 14.52 3.13 -9.12
C LEU A 107 14.21 1.67 -9.47
N ARG A 108 13.71 1.43 -10.69
CA ARG A 108 13.59 0.08 -11.24
C ARG A 108 15.00 -0.51 -11.33
N ARG A 109 15.18 -1.74 -10.84
CA ARG A 109 16.46 -2.45 -11.04
C ARG A 109 16.65 -2.67 -12.54
N ALA A 110 17.78 -2.21 -13.06
CA ALA A 110 18.22 -2.58 -14.40
C ALA A 110 18.31 -4.12 -14.45
N ALA A 111 17.76 -4.72 -15.50
CA ALA A 111 18.00 -6.14 -15.77
C ALA A 111 19.51 -6.29 -15.94
N LYS A 112 20.12 -7.14 -15.11
CA LYS A 112 21.53 -7.52 -15.24
C LYS A 112 21.65 -8.65 -16.24
#